data_AF-A0A9D0C8F7-F1
#
_entry.id   AF-A0A9D0C8F7-F1
#
_cell.length_a   1.000
_cell.length_b   1.000
_cell.length_c   1.000
_cell.angle_alpha   90.00
_cell.angle_beta   90.00
_cell.angle_gamma   90.00
#
_symmetry.space_group_name_H-M   'P 1'
#
loop_
_entity.id
_entity.type
_entity.pdbx_description
1 polymer ?
#
loop_
_entity_poly.entity_id
_entity_poly.type
_entity_poly.pdbx_seq_one_letter_code
_entity_poly.pdbx_strand_id
1 'polypeptide(L)'
;MKEKEFWEQKIIQILHDPPAKPYFLRPHSGGHKQLARRILEAVFPEKPRPLRTAPDLLATGADRPLLTLPFKEGYGLGNQYFHLHPLVSHPLCRSRLELPHPGGVEKISGEDIEDMGRELEDEARLLGLVDRESEAAGPEELKKTFFVFWRKFREAIVDQAGNALLWQLMPADSRSPDHSIWDHNRMASALAFVRKRMEPSREQAPDHPWLFSFSLRPVQEFLMEARKSQDLWTGSMLLAELTMAAMEPVIGRYGPDVIVYPDLRGNPRADIWLHGYDRDALPDAASQSLATRAAVIPHTFVAILPRGKAGQDFFSPLEQLGRETCEAVRAAWKELAGEVRSWMEKISGPEVRGSGWDRLWRHAASTCPLEPTWAAMPWPVLEQQSQYYWSGGALPFQEIEQRPSPGDREILERRR
;
A
#
# COMPACT_ATOMS: atom_id res chain seq x y z
N MET A 1 -2.52 -3.60 20.96
CA MET A 1 -3.39 -2.58 20.34
C MET A 1 -4.77 -3.17 20.21
N LYS A 2 -5.82 -2.42 20.55
CA LYS A 2 -7.20 -2.82 20.29
C LYS A 2 -7.54 -2.57 18.82
N GLU A 3 -8.51 -3.30 18.27
CA GLU A 3 -8.92 -3.17 16.86
C GLU A 3 -9.33 -1.75 16.48
N LYS A 4 -10.17 -1.11 17.30
CA LYS A 4 -10.58 0.30 17.11
C LYS A 4 -9.36 1.22 16.96
N GLU A 5 -8.38 1.08 17.85
CA GLU A 5 -7.16 1.90 17.85
C GLU A 5 -6.29 1.63 16.62
N PHE A 6 -6.29 0.40 16.10
CA PHE A 6 -5.56 0.06 14.88
C PHE A 6 -6.16 0.76 13.67
N TRP A 7 -7.47 0.60 13.41
CA TRP A 7 -8.12 1.24 12.25
C TRP A 7 -8.13 2.77 12.33
N GLU A 8 -8.30 3.33 13.53
CA GLU A 8 -8.15 4.76 13.75
C GLU A 8 -6.75 5.25 13.33
N GLN A 9 -5.70 4.53 13.74
CA GLN A 9 -4.32 4.86 13.33
C GLN A 9 -4.10 4.64 11.83
N LYS A 10 -4.75 3.67 11.18
CA LYS A 10 -4.66 3.46 9.73
C LYS A 10 -5.14 4.69 8.95
N ILE A 11 -6.29 5.25 9.34
CA ILE A 11 -6.84 6.49 8.76
C ILE A 11 -5.93 7.67 9.07
N ILE A 12 -5.46 7.80 10.32
CA ILE A 12 -4.56 8.90 10.69
C ILE A 12 -3.28 8.85 9.84
N GLN A 13 -2.68 7.67 9.65
CA GLN A 13 -1.44 7.52 8.89
C GLN A 13 -1.65 7.72 7.38
N ILE A 14 -2.78 7.27 6.80
CA ILE A 14 -3.01 7.48 5.36
C ILE A 14 -3.28 8.96 5.01
N LEU A 15 -3.69 9.76 6.00
CA LEU A 15 -3.99 11.20 5.87
C LEU A 15 -3.02 12.13 6.59
N HIS A 16 -1.94 11.59 7.22
CA HIS A 16 -1.05 12.40 8.06
C HIS A 16 -0.32 13.48 7.26
N ASP A 17 0.00 13.17 6.01
CA ASP A 17 0.59 14.05 5.03
C ASP A 17 -0.44 14.30 3.92
N PRO A 18 -0.97 15.53 3.78
CA PRO A 18 -2.05 15.80 2.85
C PRO A 18 -1.51 15.80 1.40
N PRO A 19 -2.30 15.41 0.39
CA PRO A 19 -1.84 15.34 -1.01
C PRO A 19 -1.16 16.63 -1.52
N ALA A 20 -1.60 17.80 -1.05
CA ALA A 20 -1.03 19.10 -1.38
C ALA A 20 0.22 19.50 -0.57
N LYS A 21 0.78 18.63 0.30
CA LYS A 21 1.91 18.92 1.19
C LYS A 21 3.06 19.70 0.52
N PRO A 22 3.57 19.32 -0.68
CA PRO A 22 4.62 20.07 -1.36
C PRO A 22 4.33 21.56 -1.57
N TYR A 23 3.07 21.94 -1.82
CA TYR A 23 2.66 23.34 -1.93
C TYR A 23 2.56 24.03 -0.57
N PHE A 24 2.08 23.32 0.45
CA PHE A 24 1.99 23.79 1.83
C PHE A 24 3.33 23.83 2.59
N LEU A 25 4.45 23.57 1.92
CA LEU A 25 5.81 23.90 2.40
C LEU A 25 6.22 25.34 2.04
N ARG A 26 5.43 26.03 1.20
CA ARG A 26 5.63 27.45 0.90
C ARG A 26 5.53 28.30 2.18
N PRO A 27 6.39 29.31 2.38
CA PRO A 27 6.24 30.23 3.50
C PRO A 27 4.86 30.91 3.48
N HIS A 28 4.27 31.12 4.65
CA HIS A 28 2.95 31.75 4.82
C HIS A 28 1.75 30.96 4.25
N SER A 29 1.89 29.67 3.92
CA SER A 29 0.79 28.81 3.44
C SER A 29 0.00 28.09 4.56
N GLY A 30 0.13 28.51 5.83
CA GLY A 30 -0.49 27.83 6.99
C GLY A 30 0.18 26.50 7.40
N GLY A 31 0.80 25.80 6.46
CA GLY A 31 1.63 24.61 6.71
C GLY A 31 0.85 23.30 6.61
N HIS A 32 1.50 22.28 6.03
CA HIS A 32 0.87 20.97 5.73
C HIS A 32 0.28 20.26 6.95
N LYS A 33 0.86 20.43 8.14
CA LYS A 33 0.33 19.84 9.39
C LYS A 33 -1.03 20.41 9.79
N GLN A 34 -1.27 21.69 9.51
CA GLN A 34 -2.57 22.31 9.77
C GLN A 34 -3.61 21.81 8.78
N LEU A 35 -3.24 21.66 7.50
CA LEU A 35 -4.11 21.05 6.49
C LEU A 35 -4.44 19.57 6.84
N ALA A 36 -3.45 18.76 7.20
CA ALA A 36 -3.66 17.39 7.64
C ALA A 36 -4.66 17.31 8.80
N ARG A 37 -4.52 18.23 9.77
CA ARG A 37 -5.43 18.33 10.90
C ARG A 37 -6.85 18.68 10.47
N ARG A 38 -7.04 19.65 9.57
CA ARG A 38 -8.36 20.02 9.03
C ARG A 38 -9.02 18.85 8.32
N ILE A 39 -8.27 18.14 7.48
CA ILE A 39 -8.73 16.91 6.80
C ILE A 39 -9.16 15.86 7.83
N LEU A 40 -8.35 15.60 8.85
CA LEU A 40 -8.70 14.65 9.91
C LEU A 40 -9.94 15.09 10.71
N GLU A 41 -10.06 16.37 11.04
CA GLU A 41 -11.26 16.94 11.70
C GLU A 41 -12.50 16.90 10.79
N ALA A 42 -12.33 16.85 9.46
CA ALA A 42 -13.43 16.63 8.53
C ALA A 42 -13.89 15.16 8.47
N VAL A 43 -12.98 14.21 8.67
CA VAL A 43 -13.25 12.77 8.63
C VAL A 43 -13.79 12.24 9.96
N PHE A 44 -13.24 12.70 11.08
CA PHE A 44 -13.64 12.23 12.41
C PHE A 44 -14.64 13.20 13.06
N PRO A 45 -15.75 12.69 13.62
CA PRO A 45 -16.71 13.53 14.36
C PRO A 45 -16.14 14.02 15.68
N GLU A 46 -15.29 13.21 16.31
CA GLU A 46 -14.55 13.55 17.52
C GLU A 46 -13.08 13.79 17.21
N LYS A 47 -12.35 14.39 18.16
CA LYS A 47 -10.91 14.58 18.03
C LYS A 47 -10.21 13.21 17.95
N PRO A 48 -9.52 12.87 16.84
CA PRO A 48 -8.85 11.59 16.70
C PRO A 48 -7.66 11.48 17.67
N ARG A 49 -7.21 10.24 17.90
CA ARG A 49 -5.95 9.97 18.60
C ARG A 49 -4.78 10.72 17.95
N PRO A 50 -3.75 11.07 18.73
CA PRO A 50 -2.56 11.68 18.17
C PRO A 50 -1.87 10.73 17.17
N LEU A 51 -1.30 11.33 16.13
CA LEU A 51 -0.41 10.65 15.19
C LEU A 51 0.76 10.02 15.94
N ARG A 52 0.96 8.72 15.73
CA ARG A 52 2.20 8.05 16.15
C ARG A 52 3.30 8.34 15.15
N THR A 53 4.47 8.68 15.67
CA THR A 53 5.63 9.03 14.83
C THR A 53 6.39 7.82 14.30
N ALA A 54 6.28 6.65 14.95
CA ALA A 54 7.04 5.48 14.54
C ALA A 54 6.70 4.97 13.12
N PRO A 55 5.43 4.91 12.68
CA PRO A 55 5.09 4.49 11.33
C PRO A 55 5.63 5.42 10.24
N ASP A 56 5.43 6.74 10.35
CA ASP A 56 6.01 7.74 9.43
C ASP A 56 7.54 7.65 9.36
N LEU A 57 8.23 7.56 10.50
CA LEU A 57 9.68 7.42 10.53
C LEU A 57 10.19 6.15 9.82
N LEU A 58 9.46 5.05 9.96
CA LEU A 58 9.80 3.79 9.29
C LEU A 58 9.49 3.81 7.80
N ALA A 59 8.34 4.38 7.40
CA ALA A 59 8.00 4.61 6.01
C ALA A 59 9.04 5.50 5.32
N THR A 60 9.38 6.63 5.94
CA THR A 60 10.48 7.51 5.52
C THR A 60 11.79 6.75 5.32
N GLY A 61 12.15 5.84 6.24
CA GLY A 61 13.37 5.05 6.13
C GLY A 61 13.32 3.96 5.05
N ALA A 62 12.12 3.56 4.63
CA ALA A 62 11.89 2.61 3.53
C ALA A 62 11.88 3.31 2.17
N ASP A 63 11.32 4.52 2.10
CA ASP A 63 11.08 5.24 0.85
C ASP A 63 12.32 5.94 0.30
N ARG A 64 13.23 6.42 1.17
CA ARG A 64 14.33 7.30 0.75
C ARG A 64 15.65 7.02 1.48
N PRO A 65 16.80 7.27 0.83
CA PRO A 65 18.10 7.13 1.46
C PRO A 65 18.27 8.11 2.64
N LEU A 66 19.14 7.75 3.59
CA LEU A 66 19.50 8.58 4.73
C LEU A 66 20.19 9.89 4.28
N LEU A 67 19.39 10.95 4.15
CA LEU A 67 19.86 12.32 3.95
C LEU A 67 20.40 12.89 5.28
N THR A 68 21.58 12.47 5.72
CA THR A 68 22.21 13.08 6.90
C THR A 68 23.31 14.02 6.44
N LEU A 69 23.05 15.33 6.48
CA LEU A 69 24.13 16.31 6.45
C LEU A 69 24.67 16.50 7.89
N PRO A 70 25.99 16.60 8.08
CA PRO A 70 26.54 16.92 9.38
C PRO A 70 26.03 18.29 9.83
N PHE A 71 25.27 18.33 10.93
CA PHE A 71 24.77 19.55 11.59
C PHE A 71 25.89 20.54 12.00
N LYS A 72 27.16 20.11 11.95
CA LYS A 72 28.33 20.95 12.17
C LYS A 72 28.71 21.63 10.86
N GLU A 73 28.16 22.83 10.62
CA GLU A 73 28.64 23.91 9.73
C GLU A 73 27.51 24.75 9.07
N GLY A 74 26.33 24.88 9.69
CA GLY A 74 25.30 25.80 9.17
C GLY A 74 24.64 25.38 7.84
N TYR A 75 24.98 24.19 7.33
CA TYR A 75 24.33 23.59 6.17
C TYR A 75 23.07 22.83 6.61
N GLY A 76 21.89 23.39 6.32
CA GLY A 76 20.66 22.61 6.22
C GLY A 76 20.54 21.99 4.83
N LEU A 77 19.71 20.95 4.66
CA LEU A 77 19.43 20.31 3.37
C LEU A 77 18.85 21.25 2.29
N GLY A 78 18.64 22.54 2.61
CA GLY A 78 17.88 23.47 1.80
C GLY A 78 16.39 23.11 1.78
N ASN A 79 15.53 24.13 1.69
CA ASN A 79 14.12 23.90 1.38
C ASN A 79 13.98 23.95 -0.14
N GLN A 80 13.55 22.84 -0.75
CA GLN A 80 13.12 22.84 -2.16
C GLN A 80 11.65 23.21 -2.21
N TYR A 81 11.37 24.41 -2.70
CA TYR A 81 10.02 24.92 -2.85
C TYR A 81 9.38 24.37 -4.13
N PHE A 82 8.60 23.30 -3.99
CA PHE A 82 7.94 22.62 -5.09
C PHE A 82 7.09 23.56 -5.97
N HIS A 83 6.47 24.58 -5.36
CA HIS A 83 5.66 25.55 -6.08
C HIS A 83 6.45 26.46 -7.05
N LEU A 84 7.78 26.48 -6.98
CA LEU A 84 8.63 27.21 -7.93
C LEU A 84 9.08 26.31 -9.08
N HIS A 85 9.34 25.03 -8.78
CA HIS A 85 9.83 24.02 -9.72
C HIS A 85 9.15 22.68 -9.40
N PRO A 86 7.91 22.46 -9.90
CA PRO A 86 7.13 21.26 -9.61
C PRO A 86 7.66 20.06 -10.40
N LEU A 87 8.81 19.53 -9.97
CA LEU A 87 9.53 18.47 -10.66
C LEU A 87 9.41 17.14 -9.94
N VAL A 88 9.21 16.08 -10.71
CA VAL A 88 9.32 14.68 -10.27
C VAL A 88 10.38 13.94 -11.07
N SER A 89 11.02 12.98 -10.42
CA SER A 89 12.07 12.13 -11.00
C SER A 89 11.59 10.69 -11.11
N HIS A 90 12.04 9.98 -12.14
CA HIS A 90 11.76 8.57 -12.26
C HIS A 90 12.62 7.77 -11.25
N PRO A 91 12.06 6.82 -10.47
CA PRO A 91 12.83 6.11 -9.43
C PRO A 91 13.96 5.22 -9.98
N LEU A 92 13.80 4.69 -11.19
CA LEU A 92 14.78 3.77 -11.81
C LEU A 92 15.67 4.40 -12.88
N CYS A 93 15.45 5.66 -13.26
CA CYS A 93 16.23 6.29 -14.33
C CYS A 93 16.39 7.79 -14.12
N ARG A 94 17.27 8.44 -14.88
CA ARG A 94 17.58 9.87 -14.70
C ARG A 94 16.53 10.83 -15.30
N SER A 95 15.43 10.30 -15.83
CA SER A 95 14.37 11.10 -16.44
C SER A 95 13.64 11.96 -15.42
N ARG A 96 13.22 13.14 -15.86
CA ARG A 96 12.50 14.13 -15.06
C ARG A 96 11.23 14.55 -15.79
N LEU A 97 10.21 14.88 -15.01
CA LEU A 97 8.96 15.40 -15.52
C LEU A 97 8.61 16.65 -14.71
N GLU A 98 8.41 17.75 -15.42
CA GLU A 98 7.82 18.95 -14.83
C GLU A 98 6.30 18.81 -14.86
N LEU A 99 5.68 19.01 -13.70
CA LEU A 99 4.24 18.90 -13.53
C LEU A 99 3.62 20.29 -13.70
N PRO A 100 2.53 20.42 -14.47
CA PRO A 100 1.84 21.70 -14.55
C PRO A 100 1.26 22.06 -13.17
N HIS A 101 1.17 23.35 -12.87
CA HIS A 101 0.40 23.79 -11.71
C HIS A 101 -1.10 23.46 -11.88
N PRO A 102 -1.88 23.44 -10.77
CA PRO A 102 -3.33 23.42 -10.84
C PRO A 102 -3.86 24.54 -11.76
N GLY A 103 -4.85 24.24 -12.59
CA GLY A 103 -5.42 25.22 -13.53
C GLY A 103 -4.49 25.66 -14.67
N GLY A 104 -3.27 25.10 -14.78
CA GLY A 104 -2.32 25.42 -15.85
C GLY A 104 -1.67 26.81 -15.72
N VAL A 105 -1.68 27.41 -14.52
CA VAL A 105 -1.06 28.71 -14.27
C VAL A 105 0.47 28.63 -14.25
N GLU A 106 1.16 29.69 -14.66
CA GLU A 106 2.64 29.74 -14.58
C GLU A 106 3.15 29.91 -13.15
N LYS A 107 2.37 30.56 -12.28
CA LYS A 107 2.72 30.81 -10.88
C LYS A 107 1.49 30.63 -10.02
N ILE A 108 1.64 29.87 -8.95
CA ILE A 108 0.58 29.65 -7.96
C ILE A 108 0.66 30.70 -6.85
N SER A 109 -0.47 31.31 -6.52
CA SER A 109 -0.60 32.27 -5.42
C SER A 109 -0.81 31.56 -4.08
N GLY A 110 -0.80 32.32 -2.98
CA GLY A 110 -1.16 31.78 -1.67
C GLY A 110 -2.66 31.45 -1.55
N GLU A 111 -3.50 32.16 -2.30
CA GLU A 111 -4.95 31.94 -2.33
C GLU A 111 -5.27 30.62 -3.04
N ASP A 112 -4.64 30.37 -4.19
CA ASP A 112 -4.78 29.10 -4.93
C ASP A 112 -4.39 27.88 -4.07
N ILE A 113 -3.32 27.99 -3.27
CA ILE A 113 -2.89 26.92 -2.36
C ILE A 113 -3.93 26.68 -1.26
N GLU A 114 -4.52 27.74 -0.72
CA GLU A 114 -5.56 27.62 0.30
C GLU A 114 -6.87 27.05 -0.27
N ASP A 115 -7.22 27.40 -1.51
CA ASP A 115 -8.33 26.79 -2.25
C ASP A 115 -8.13 25.28 -2.43
N MET A 116 -6.94 24.84 -2.86
CA MET A 116 -6.60 23.42 -2.90
C MET A 116 -6.80 22.74 -1.54
N GLY A 117 -6.44 23.43 -0.45
CA GLY A 117 -6.64 22.93 0.91
C GLY A 117 -8.11 22.76 1.27
N ARG A 118 -8.97 23.69 0.84
CA ARG A 118 -10.43 23.60 1.03
C ARG A 118 -11.04 22.46 0.23
N GLU A 119 -10.66 22.30 -1.03
CA GLU A 119 -11.13 21.20 -1.89
C GLU A 119 -10.81 19.83 -1.28
N LEU A 120 -9.59 19.64 -0.79
CA LEU A 120 -9.19 18.41 -0.10
C LEU A 120 -9.98 18.15 1.19
N GLU A 121 -10.30 19.21 1.94
CA GLU A 121 -11.11 19.12 3.16
C GLU A 121 -12.55 18.74 2.85
N ASP A 122 -13.15 19.36 1.84
CA ASP A 122 -14.52 19.09 1.41
C ASP A 122 -14.64 17.67 0.83
N GLU A 123 -13.68 17.21 0.04
CA GLU A 123 -13.67 15.85 -0.47
C GLU A 123 -13.51 14.82 0.65
N ALA A 124 -12.59 15.05 1.59
CA ALA A 124 -12.44 14.20 2.77
C ALA A 124 -13.71 14.17 3.63
N ARG A 125 -14.43 15.29 3.72
CA ARG A 125 -15.73 15.39 4.40
C ARG A 125 -16.80 14.54 3.72
N LEU A 126 -16.87 14.57 2.39
CA LEU A 126 -17.84 13.81 1.60
C LEU A 126 -17.60 12.30 1.70
N LEU A 127 -16.35 11.87 1.73
CA LEU A 127 -15.97 10.46 1.82
C LEU A 127 -15.96 9.90 3.25
N GLY A 128 -15.99 10.76 4.27
CA GLY A 128 -16.04 10.36 5.66
C GLY A 128 -17.34 9.61 5.99
N LEU A 129 -17.24 8.29 6.15
CA LEU A 129 -18.39 7.43 6.52
C LEU A 129 -18.67 7.38 8.02
N VAL A 130 -17.90 8.11 8.83
CA VAL A 130 -18.09 8.11 10.28
C VAL A 130 -19.32 8.95 10.61
N ASP A 131 -20.35 8.30 11.15
CA ASP A 131 -21.58 8.97 11.56
C ASP A 131 -21.27 10.09 12.57
N ARG A 132 -21.70 11.30 12.23
CA ARG A 132 -21.50 12.50 13.03
C ARG A 132 -22.54 12.65 14.14
N GLU A 133 -23.64 11.89 14.07
CA GLU A 133 -24.70 11.87 15.06
C GLU A 133 -24.51 10.77 16.12
N SER A 134 -23.63 9.81 15.86
CA SER A 134 -23.27 8.73 16.80
C SER A 134 -22.16 9.15 17.76
N GLU A 135 -22.29 8.79 19.04
CA GLU A 135 -21.33 9.16 20.11
C GLU A 135 -19.94 8.51 19.95
N ALA A 136 -19.77 7.46 19.12
CA ALA A 136 -18.44 6.91 18.84
C ALA A 136 -18.41 5.90 17.68
N ALA A 137 -17.50 6.12 16.72
CA ALA A 137 -17.25 5.17 15.63
C ALA A 137 -16.82 3.79 16.14
N GLY A 138 -17.46 2.74 15.64
CA GLY A 138 -17.09 1.35 15.89
C GLY A 138 -15.85 0.91 15.10
N PRO A 139 -15.21 -0.22 15.45
CA PRO A 139 -14.07 -0.73 14.68
C PRO A 139 -14.39 -1.03 13.21
N GLU A 140 -15.60 -1.53 12.92
CA GLU A 140 -16.02 -1.85 11.54
C GLU A 140 -16.25 -0.58 10.70
N GLU A 141 -16.84 0.47 11.27
CA GLU A 141 -17.02 1.76 10.58
C GLU A 141 -15.69 2.42 10.25
N LEU A 142 -14.72 2.37 11.18
CA LEU A 142 -13.35 2.85 10.94
C LEU A 142 -12.66 2.03 9.84
N LYS A 143 -12.87 0.71 9.82
CA LYS A 143 -12.32 -0.16 8.77
C LYS A 143 -12.88 0.17 7.39
N LYS A 144 -14.20 0.37 7.29
CA LYS A 144 -14.86 0.81 6.05
C LYS A 144 -14.38 2.19 5.61
N THR A 145 -14.32 3.13 6.53
CA THR A 145 -13.76 4.48 6.29
C THR A 145 -12.34 4.37 5.74
N PHE A 146 -11.49 3.52 6.34
CA PHE A 146 -10.14 3.27 5.83
C PHE A 146 -10.15 2.73 4.39
N PHE A 147 -11.04 1.80 4.03
CA PHE A 147 -11.13 1.29 2.65
C PHE A 147 -11.56 2.36 1.65
N VAL A 148 -12.49 3.25 2.01
CA VAL A 148 -12.83 4.41 1.18
C VAL A 148 -11.61 5.30 0.97
N PHE A 149 -10.87 5.64 2.02
CA PHE A 149 -9.67 6.48 1.89
C PHE A 149 -8.52 5.80 1.14
N TRP A 150 -8.38 4.48 1.27
CA TRP A 150 -7.37 3.71 0.55
C TRP A 150 -7.67 3.62 -0.96
N ARG A 151 -8.93 3.44 -1.35
CA ARG A 151 -9.30 3.11 -2.73
C ARG A 151 -10.00 4.22 -3.51
N LYS A 152 -10.75 5.11 -2.87
CA LYS A 152 -11.60 6.12 -3.53
C LYS A 152 -11.03 7.54 -3.46
N PHE A 153 -10.36 7.89 -2.36
CA PHE A 153 -9.93 9.27 -2.12
C PHE A 153 -8.97 9.84 -3.17
N ARG A 154 -7.98 9.05 -3.61
CA ARG A 154 -7.04 9.50 -4.64
C ARG A 154 -7.76 9.78 -5.95
N GLU A 155 -8.59 8.85 -6.40
CA GLU A 155 -9.38 8.94 -7.62
C GLU A 155 -10.33 10.12 -7.58
N ALA A 156 -11.01 10.35 -6.45
CA ALA A 156 -11.92 11.48 -6.30
C ALA A 156 -11.20 12.82 -6.48
N ILE A 157 -9.99 12.98 -5.93
CA ILE A 157 -9.17 14.18 -6.12
C ILE A 157 -8.69 14.30 -7.57
N VAL A 158 -8.22 13.20 -8.16
CA VAL A 158 -7.67 13.17 -9.52
C VAL A 158 -8.75 13.48 -10.57
N ASP A 159 -9.97 13.00 -10.38
CA ASP A 159 -11.09 13.18 -11.31
C ASP A 159 -11.70 14.59 -11.23
N GLN A 160 -11.71 15.21 -10.05
CA GLN A 160 -12.18 16.59 -9.88
C GLN A 160 -11.19 17.62 -10.40
N ALA A 161 -9.90 17.29 -10.38
CA ALA A 161 -8.88 18.23 -10.74
C ALA A 161 -8.74 18.39 -12.26
N GLY A 162 -8.67 19.65 -12.72
CA GLY A 162 -8.28 19.98 -14.10
C GLY A 162 -6.85 19.59 -14.48
N ASN A 163 -6.12 18.89 -13.61
CA ASN A 163 -4.75 18.45 -13.79
C ASN A 163 -4.50 17.10 -13.07
N ALA A 164 -5.03 16.02 -13.65
CA ALA A 164 -4.92 14.66 -13.13
C ALA A 164 -3.45 14.22 -12.89
N LEU A 165 -2.53 14.61 -13.79
CA LEU A 165 -1.14 14.20 -13.72
C LEU A 165 -0.43 14.74 -12.47
N LEU A 166 -0.69 15.99 -12.10
CA LEU A 166 -0.16 16.60 -10.88
C LEU A 166 -0.56 15.76 -9.66
N TRP A 167 -1.86 15.58 -9.44
CA TRP A 167 -2.37 14.87 -8.26
C TRP A 167 -1.97 13.41 -8.21
N GLN A 168 -1.80 12.75 -9.37
CA GLN A 168 -1.32 11.39 -9.42
C GLN A 168 0.14 11.25 -8.95
N LEU A 169 0.99 12.26 -9.20
CA LEU A 169 2.44 12.19 -9.07
C LEU A 169 3.03 13.12 -8.00
N MET A 170 2.19 13.85 -7.23
CA MET A 170 2.65 14.73 -6.15
C MET A 170 3.69 14.02 -5.26
N PRO A 171 4.92 14.54 -5.12
CA PRO A 171 5.98 13.86 -4.40
C PRO A 171 5.77 13.92 -2.88
N ALA A 172 6.20 12.89 -2.16
CA ALA A 172 6.16 12.91 -0.69
C ALA A 172 7.19 13.88 -0.08
N ASP A 173 8.34 14.01 -0.75
CA ASP A 173 9.45 14.89 -0.38
C ASP A 173 9.95 15.63 -1.62
N SER A 174 9.89 16.97 -1.62
CA SER A 174 10.34 17.78 -2.75
C SER A 174 11.84 17.70 -3.02
N ARG A 175 12.63 17.19 -2.07
CA ARG A 175 14.08 17.00 -2.22
C ARG A 175 14.39 15.67 -2.92
N SER A 176 13.59 14.64 -2.67
CA SER A 176 13.66 13.33 -3.33
C SER A 176 12.32 13.02 -4.00
N PRO A 177 12.01 13.67 -5.14
CA PRO A 177 10.68 13.59 -5.73
C PRO A 177 10.54 12.36 -6.65
N ASP A 178 11.00 11.20 -6.19
CA ASP A 178 11.00 9.92 -6.92
C ASP A 178 9.87 8.97 -6.54
N HIS A 179 9.17 9.26 -5.45
CA HIS A 179 7.99 8.53 -4.99
C HIS A 179 6.85 9.49 -4.67
N SER A 180 5.62 9.03 -4.90
CA SER A 180 4.44 9.85 -4.65
C SER A 180 4.11 9.89 -3.16
N ILE A 181 3.43 10.95 -2.75
CA ILE A 181 2.87 11.08 -1.40
C ILE A 181 1.89 9.95 -1.07
N TRP A 182 1.22 9.41 -2.09
CA TRP A 182 0.31 8.28 -1.93
C TRP A 182 1.03 7.01 -1.51
N ASP A 183 2.23 6.77 -2.06
CA ASP A 183 3.02 5.59 -1.73
C ASP A 183 3.62 5.71 -0.32
N HIS A 184 4.08 6.91 0.04
CA HIS A 184 4.53 7.21 1.40
C HIS A 184 3.42 7.01 2.45
N ASN A 185 2.25 7.59 2.23
CA ASN A 185 1.11 7.48 3.15
C ASN A 185 0.60 6.04 3.26
N ARG A 186 0.59 5.31 2.14
CA ARG A 186 0.28 3.87 2.13
C ARG A 186 1.27 3.11 3.01
N MET A 187 2.58 3.36 2.88
CA MET A 187 3.59 2.68 3.69
C MET A 187 3.46 3.03 5.18
N ALA A 188 3.23 4.30 5.50
CA ALA A 188 2.96 4.74 6.88
C ALA A 188 1.71 4.07 7.46
N SER A 189 0.65 3.92 6.66
CA SER A 189 -0.58 3.22 7.06
C SER A 189 -0.35 1.70 7.21
N ALA A 190 0.40 1.06 6.31
CA ALA A 190 0.76 -0.34 6.44
C ALA A 190 1.48 -0.62 7.77
N LEU A 191 2.29 0.33 8.24
CA LEU A 191 3.04 0.29 9.49
C LEU A 191 2.29 0.85 10.71
N ALA A 192 1.00 1.20 10.62
CA ALA A 192 0.22 1.81 11.71
C ALA A 192 0.17 0.97 12.99
N PHE A 193 0.46 -0.33 12.90
CA PHE A 193 0.56 -1.24 14.05
C PHE A 193 1.79 -0.96 14.94
N VAL A 194 2.84 -0.30 14.44
CA VAL A 194 4.09 -0.03 15.19
C VAL A 194 3.88 1.09 16.20
N ARG A 195 4.00 0.79 17.51
CA ARG A 195 3.69 1.76 18.58
C ARG A 195 4.87 2.62 19.01
N LYS A 196 6.07 2.10 18.84
CA LYS A 196 7.31 2.62 19.45
C LYS A 196 8.46 2.38 18.49
N ARG A 197 9.52 3.17 18.61
CA ARG A 197 10.74 3.03 17.79
C ARG A 197 11.29 1.60 17.81
N MET A 198 11.92 1.24 16.69
CA MET A 198 12.60 -0.04 16.49
C MET A 198 13.86 -0.11 17.34
N GLU A 199 14.00 -1.18 18.11
CA GLU A 199 15.15 -1.47 18.96
C GLU A 199 15.43 -2.99 18.88
N PRO A 200 16.71 -3.44 18.91
CA PRO A 200 17.03 -4.87 18.78
C PRO A 200 16.35 -5.75 19.83
N SER A 201 16.17 -5.22 21.05
CA SER A 201 15.46 -5.90 22.15
C SER A 201 13.97 -6.16 21.87
N ARG A 202 13.41 -5.57 20.82
CA ARG A 202 11.98 -5.58 20.49
C ARG A 202 11.63 -6.34 19.22
N GLU A 203 12.55 -7.13 18.66
CA GLU A 203 12.31 -7.94 17.46
C GLU A 203 11.13 -8.93 17.60
N GLN A 204 10.93 -9.44 18.82
CA GLN A 204 9.83 -10.35 19.15
C GLN A 204 8.61 -9.63 19.76
N ALA A 205 8.59 -8.29 19.79
CA ALA A 205 7.44 -7.55 20.28
C ALA A 205 6.23 -7.78 19.34
N PRO A 206 4.99 -7.87 19.86
CA PRO A 206 3.81 -8.15 19.03
C PRO A 206 3.58 -7.15 17.90
N ASP A 207 4.08 -5.92 18.04
CA ASP A 207 3.99 -4.83 17.07
C ASP A 207 5.25 -4.62 16.22
N HIS A 208 6.23 -5.53 16.31
CA HIS A 208 7.41 -5.48 15.45
C HIS A 208 7.01 -5.83 14.00
N PRO A 209 7.46 -5.07 12.99
CA PRO A 209 7.17 -5.34 11.59
C PRO A 209 8.01 -6.51 11.07
N TRP A 210 7.37 -7.38 10.28
CA TRP A 210 7.95 -8.52 9.61
C TRP A 210 7.55 -8.51 8.13
N LEU A 211 8.46 -8.93 7.26
CA LEU A 211 8.15 -9.21 5.86
C LEU A 211 7.63 -10.63 5.77
N PHE A 212 6.38 -10.78 5.31
CA PHE A 212 5.72 -12.05 5.05
C PHE A 212 5.69 -12.27 3.55
N SER A 213 6.23 -13.39 3.09
CA SER A 213 6.27 -13.78 1.68
C SER A 213 5.47 -15.06 1.48
N PHE A 214 4.61 -15.07 0.46
CA PHE A 214 3.80 -16.23 0.06
C PHE A 214 4.09 -16.61 -1.40
N SER A 215 4.01 -17.90 -1.74
CA SER A 215 4.18 -18.38 -3.11
C SER A 215 3.40 -19.67 -3.37
N LEU A 216 2.72 -19.75 -4.53
CA LEU A 216 2.21 -21.00 -5.10
C LEU A 216 3.27 -21.66 -5.97
N ARG A 217 3.46 -22.98 -5.83
CA ARG A 217 4.43 -23.77 -6.60
C ARG A 217 3.90 -25.17 -6.92
N PRO A 218 4.32 -25.84 -8.00
CA PRO A 218 5.12 -25.33 -9.12
C PRO A 218 4.27 -24.53 -10.13
N VAL A 219 4.74 -23.37 -10.59
CA VAL A 219 3.98 -22.52 -11.53
C VAL A 219 4.23 -22.89 -12.98
N GLN A 220 5.50 -23.06 -13.35
CA GLN A 220 5.87 -23.29 -14.75
C GLN A 220 5.41 -24.68 -15.18
N GLU A 221 5.68 -25.71 -14.38
CA GLU A 221 5.23 -27.07 -14.65
C GLU A 221 3.70 -27.14 -14.76
N PHE A 222 2.98 -26.43 -13.90
CA PHE A 222 1.52 -26.36 -13.97
C PHE A 222 1.01 -25.73 -15.28
N LEU A 223 1.60 -24.61 -15.71
CA LEU A 223 1.17 -23.92 -16.94
C LEU A 223 1.58 -24.67 -18.21
N MET A 224 2.68 -25.42 -18.20
CA MET A 224 3.15 -26.21 -19.34
C MET A 224 2.24 -27.38 -19.70
N GLU A 225 1.35 -27.81 -18.80
CA GLU A 225 0.35 -28.86 -19.08
C GLU A 225 -0.77 -28.38 -20.03
N ALA A 226 -0.86 -27.08 -20.30
CA ALA A 226 -1.84 -26.50 -21.22
C ALA A 226 -1.63 -26.99 -22.67
N ARG A 227 -2.70 -27.51 -23.30
CA ARG A 227 -2.67 -27.96 -24.71
C ARG A 227 -3.19 -26.89 -25.68
N LYS A 228 -4.00 -25.95 -25.20
CA LYS A 228 -4.57 -24.84 -25.95
C LYS A 228 -4.32 -23.51 -25.24
N SER A 229 -4.36 -22.41 -25.98
CA SER A 229 -4.27 -21.06 -25.40
C SER A 229 -5.36 -20.78 -24.36
N GLN A 230 -6.55 -21.38 -24.52
CA GLN A 230 -7.61 -21.29 -23.53
C GLN A 230 -7.24 -21.98 -22.21
N ASP A 231 -6.57 -23.13 -22.27
CA ASP A 231 -6.11 -23.86 -21.07
C ASP A 231 -5.04 -23.03 -20.34
N LEU A 232 -4.09 -22.46 -21.09
CA LEU A 232 -3.04 -21.60 -20.55
C LEU A 232 -3.61 -20.35 -19.89
N TRP A 233 -4.58 -19.70 -20.55
CA TRP A 233 -5.28 -18.55 -20.01
C TRP A 233 -6.04 -18.90 -18.74
N THR A 234 -6.79 -20.02 -18.74
CA THR A 234 -7.56 -20.49 -17.57
C THR A 234 -6.63 -20.85 -16.41
N GLY A 235 -5.51 -21.51 -16.68
CA GLY A 235 -4.49 -21.82 -15.68
C GLY A 235 -3.89 -20.56 -15.06
N SER A 236 -3.66 -19.52 -15.88
CA SER A 236 -3.19 -18.22 -15.40
C SER A 236 -4.24 -17.52 -14.52
N MET A 237 -5.52 -17.55 -14.92
CA MET A 237 -6.61 -17.02 -14.11
C MET A 237 -6.76 -17.78 -12.79
N LEU A 238 -6.66 -19.12 -12.81
CA LEU A 238 -6.71 -19.95 -11.60
C LEU A 238 -5.59 -19.59 -10.62
N LEU A 239 -4.35 -19.39 -11.09
CA LEU A 239 -3.25 -18.94 -10.24
C LEU A 239 -3.54 -17.60 -9.56
N ALA A 240 -4.11 -16.66 -10.33
CA ALA A 240 -4.52 -15.35 -9.81
C ALA A 240 -5.64 -15.48 -8.77
N GLU A 241 -6.67 -16.30 -9.00
CA GLU A 241 -7.74 -16.55 -8.02
C GLU A 241 -7.20 -17.19 -6.74
N LEU A 242 -6.38 -18.23 -6.85
CA LEU A 242 -5.85 -18.92 -5.68
C LEU A 242 -4.91 -18.02 -4.88
N THR A 243 -4.14 -17.15 -5.53
CA THR A 243 -3.28 -16.19 -4.83
C THR A 243 -4.08 -15.04 -4.23
N MET A 244 -5.17 -14.60 -4.88
CA MET A 244 -6.10 -13.65 -4.28
C MET A 244 -6.74 -14.23 -3.01
N ALA A 245 -7.24 -15.47 -3.07
CA ALA A 245 -7.77 -16.18 -1.90
C ALA A 245 -6.75 -16.29 -0.77
N ALA A 246 -5.47 -16.48 -1.09
CA ALA A 246 -4.38 -16.47 -0.11
C ALA A 246 -4.21 -15.10 0.58
N MET A 247 -4.45 -13.99 -0.13
CA MET A 247 -4.35 -12.64 0.45
C MET A 247 -5.54 -12.29 1.35
N GLU A 248 -6.73 -12.86 1.12
CA GLU A 248 -7.97 -12.47 1.81
C GLU A 248 -7.88 -12.47 3.35
N PRO A 249 -7.31 -13.50 4.02
CA PRO A 249 -7.13 -13.47 5.47
C PRO A 249 -6.26 -12.31 5.96
N VAL A 250 -5.27 -11.90 5.15
CA VAL A 250 -4.33 -10.81 5.47
C VAL A 250 -5.00 -9.46 5.27
N ILE A 251 -5.56 -9.21 4.08
CA ILE A 251 -6.16 -7.91 3.72
C ILE A 251 -7.46 -7.66 4.48
N GLY A 252 -8.23 -8.72 4.76
CA GLY A 252 -9.41 -8.65 5.60
C GLY A 252 -9.07 -8.30 7.05
N ARG A 253 -7.88 -8.67 7.54
CA ARG A 253 -7.45 -8.40 8.92
C ARG A 253 -6.75 -7.05 9.10
N TYR A 254 -5.86 -6.69 8.18
CA TYR A 254 -4.96 -5.54 8.33
C TYR A 254 -5.15 -4.45 7.29
N GLY A 255 -5.96 -4.70 6.27
CA GLY A 255 -6.16 -3.83 5.11
C GLY A 255 -5.25 -4.20 3.93
N PRO A 256 -5.64 -3.84 2.70
CA PRO A 256 -4.91 -4.21 1.48
C PRO A 256 -3.58 -3.46 1.28
N ASP A 257 -3.40 -2.31 1.92
CA ASP A 257 -2.18 -1.50 1.86
C ASP A 257 -0.95 -2.19 2.47
N VAL A 258 -1.14 -3.19 3.35
CA VAL A 258 -0.03 -3.99 3.91
C VAL A 258 0.64 -4.89 2.89
N ILE A 259 -0.03 -5.20 1.78
CA ILE A 259 0.57 -5.93 0.67
C ILE A 259 1.51 -4.95 -0.04
N VAL A 260 2.81 -5.23 -0.02
CA VAL A 260 3.83 -4.43 -0.74
C VAL A 260 3.87 -4.81 -2.20
N TYR A 261 3.72 -6.11 -2.49
CA TYR A 261 3.72 -6.64 -3.85
C TYR A 261 2.71 -7.79 -3.95
N PRO A 262 1.87 -7.83 -5.00
CA PRO A 262 1.61 -6.75 -5.98
C PRO A 262 0.89 -5.55 -5.35
N ASP A 263 0.83 -4.42 -6.05
CA ASP A 263 -0.08 -3.34 -5.67
C ASP A 263 -1.53 -3.77 -5.90
N LEU A 264 -2.36 -3.67 -4.86
CA LEU A 264 -3.78 -3.99 -4.92
C LEU A 264 -4.66 -2.79 -5.27
N ARG A 265 -4.15 -1.55 -5.16
CA ARG A 265 -4.94 -0.36 -5.47
C ARG A 265 -5.23 -0.30 -6.97
N GLY A 266 -6.51 -0.31 -7.33
CA GLY A 266 -6.95 -0.33 -8.73
C GLY A 266 -6.68 -1.67 -9.43
N ASN A 267 -6.31 -2.72 -8.70
CA ASN A 267 -6.21 -4.05 -9.25
C ASN A 267 -7.62 -4.62 -9.44
N PRO A 268 -8.03 -5.03 -10.65
CA PRO A 268 -9.41 -5.44 -10.91
C PRO A 268 -9.85 -6.68 -10.10
N ARG A 269 -8.94 -7.56 -9.70
CA ARG A 269 -9.29 -8.68 -8.81
C ARG A 269 -9.45 -8.26 -7.35
N ALA A 270 -8.60 -7.35 -6.88
CA ALA A 270 -8.78 -6.74 -5.56
C ALA A 270 -10.08 -5.92 -5.49
N ASP A 271 -10.44 -5.21 -6.57
CA ASP A 271 -11.67 -4.44 -6.65
C ASP A 271 -12.92 -5.35 -6.64
N ILE A 272 -12.87 -6.56 -7.23
CA ILE A 272 -13.95 -7.55 -7.11
C ILE A 272 -14.12 -8.02 -5.66
N TRP A 273 -13.03 -8.32 -4.98
CA TRP A 273 -13.06 -8.65 -3.56
C TRP A 273 -13.63 -7.49 -2.72
N LEU A 274 -13.15 -6.27 -2.96
CA LEU A 274 -13.61 -5.08 -2.25
C LEU A 274 -15.09 -4.81 -2.53
N HIS A 275 -15.58 -4.99 -3.75
CA HIS A 275 -17.01 -4.86 -4.06
C HIS A 275 -17.88 -5.80 -3.22
N GLY A 276 -17.42 -7.04 -2.99
CA GLY A 276 -18.10 -8.00 -2.13
C GLY A 276 -18.04 -7.64 -0.64
N TYR A 277 -16.98 -6.95 -0.22
CA TYR A 277 -16.76 -6.54 1.18
C TYR A 277 -17.45 -5.20 1.52
N ASP A 278 -17.17 -4.16 0.74
CA ASP A 278 -17.65 -2.80 0.89
C ASP A 278 -17.70 -2.09 -0.48
N ARG A 279 -18.87 -2.13 -1.11
CA ARG A 279 -19.11 -1.54 -2.43
C ARG A 279 -18.86 -0.03 -2.45
N ASP A 280 -19.13 0.67 -1.34
CA ASP A 280 -19.07 2.13 -1.27
C ASP A 280 -17.62 2.65 -1.27
N ALA A 281 -16.66 1.76 -0.96
CA ALA A 281 -15.23 2.04 -1.04
C ALA A 281 -14.68 2.09 -2.48
N LEU A 282 -15.44 1.65 -3.49
CA LEU A 282 -15.02 1.73 -4.88
C LEU A 282 -15.35 3.09 -5.52
N PRO A 283 -14.50 3.60 -6.42
CA PRO A 283 -14.89 4.66 -7.34
C PRO A 283 -16.08 4.24 -8.20
N ASP A 284 -16.95 5.20 -8.53
CA ASP A 284 -18.21 4.93 -9.22
C ASP A 284 -17.98 4.19 -10.56
N ALA A 285 -16.97 4.59 -11.33
CA ALA A 285 -16.60 3.94 -12.59
C ALA A 285 -16.18 2.46 -12.40
N ALA A 286 -15.42 2.15 -11.35
CA ALA A 286 -15.00 0.78 -11.05
C ALA A 286 -16.17 -0.09 -10.59
N SER A 287 -17.10 0.48 -9.83
CA SER A 287 -18.29 -0.23 -9.31
C SER A 287 -19.26 -0.70 -10.40
N GLN A 288 -19.22 -0.09 -11.59
CA GLN A 288 -20.14 -0.39 -12.70
C GLN A 288 -19.64 -1.51 -13.62
N SER A 289 -18.34 -1.80 -13.65
CA SER A 289 -17.76 -2.79 -14.57
C SER A 289 -16.62 -3.58 -13.91
N LEU A 290 -16.99 -4.61 -13.16
CA LEU A 290 -16.07 -5.53 -12.51
C LEU A 290 -15.78 -6.75 -13.39
N ALA A 291 -14.93 -6.57 -14.40
CA ALA A 291 -14.48 -7.69 -15.22
C ALA A 291 -13.02 -7.49 -15.66
N THR A 292 -12.22 -8.54 -15.54
CA THR A 292 -10.88 -8.61 -16.15
C THR A 292 -10.73 -9.91 -16.92
N ARG A 293 -10.12 -9.82 -18.10
CA ARG A 293 -9.66 -10.97 -18.88
C ARG A 293 -8.16 -11.23 -18.71
N ALA A 294 -7.49 -10.47 -17.85
CA ALA A 294 -6.08 -10.62 -17.56
C ALA A 294 -5.86 -11.15 -16.13
N ALA A 295 -5.00 -12.15 -16.01
CA ALA A 295 -4.48 -12.64 -14.74
C ALA A 295 -3.44 -11.65 -14.20
N VAL A 296 -3.91 -10.61 -13.52
CA VAL A 296 -3.09 -9.49 -13.03
C VAL A 296 -2.47 -9.74 -11.65
N ILE A 297 -2.95 -10.74 -10.92
CA ILE A 297 -2.37 -11.16 -9.64
C ILE A 297 -1.31 -12.22 -9.94
N PRO A 298 -0.05 -12.01 -9.54
CA PRO A 298 1.01 -13.00 -9.68
C PRO A 298 0.81 -14.15 -8.68
N HIS A 299 1.55 -15.25 -8.87
CA HIS A 299 1.54 -16.43 -8.01
C HIS A 299 2.17 -16.24 -6.61
N THR A 300 2.58 -15.02 -6.27
CA THR A 300 3.34 -14.68 -5.06
C THR A 300 2.96 -13.31 -4.56
N PHE A 301 3.05 -13.10 -3.25
CA PHE A 301 2.90 -11.78 -2.68
C PHE A 301 3.84 -11.56 -1.49
N VAL A 302 4.11 -10.29 -1.21
CA VAL A 302 4.89 -9.84 -0.07
C VAL A 302 4.05 -8.84 0.72
N ALA A 303 3.99 -9.02 2.04
CA ALA A 303 3.26 -8.16 2.95
C ALA A 303 4.15 -7.71 4.12
N ILE A 304 3.88 -6.53 4.68
CA ILE A 304 4.46 -6.07 5.95
C ILE A 304 3.44 -6.27 7.05
N LEU A 305 3.72 -7.17 7.99
CA LEU A 305 2.78 -7.60 9.02
C LEU A 305 3.38 -7.48 10.43
N PRO A 306 2.56 -7.27 11.46
CA PRO A 306 3.02 -7.36 12.84
C PRO A 306 3.41 -8.80 13.19
N ARG A 307 4.41 -8.98 14.07
CA ARG A 307 4.79 -10.29 14.62
C ARG A 307 3.59 -11.06 15.20
N GLY A 308 2.70 -10.32 15.88
CA GLY A 308 1.52 -10.85 16.55
C GLY A 308 1.84 -11.71 17.77
N LYS A 309 0.88 -11.83 18.68
CA LYS A 309 0.97 -12.76 19.82
C LYS A 309 -0.43 -13.13 20.31
N ALA A 310 -0.69 -14.43 20.38
CA ALA A 310 -2.00 -14.96 20.73
C ALA A 310 -2.48 -14.42 22.09
N GLY A 311 -3.73 -13.97 22.13
CA GLY A 311 -4.42 -13.55 23.35
C GLY A 311 -3.97 -12.22 23.96
N GLN A 312 -3.02 -11.50 23.36
CA GLN A 312 -2.50 -10.24 23.92
C GLN A 312 -3.06 -9.00 23.23
N ASP A 313 -3.11 -8.98 21.90
CA ASP A 313 -3.45 -7.83 21.09
C ASP A 313 -4.35 -8.25 19.90
N PHE A 314 -4.84 -7.30 19.11
CA PHE A 314 -5.55 -7.54 17.85
C PHE A 314 -4.71 -8.32 16.80
N PHE A 315 -3.40 -8.40 16.97
CA PHE A 315 -2.47 -8.93 15.99
C PHE A 315 -2.37 -10.46 16.06
N SER A 316 -2.81 -11.13 14.99
CA SER A 316 -2.66 -12.57 14.81
C SER A 316 -1.18 -12.94 14.67
N PRO A 317 -0.69 -14.00 15.34
CA PRO A 317 0.63 -14.55 15.09
C PRO A 317 0.85 -14.87 13.61
N LEU A 318 2.04 -14.59 13.08
CA LEU A 318 2.40 -14.89 11.69
C LEU A 318 2.19 -16.36 11.32
N GLU A 319 2.45 -17.28 12.24
CA GLU A 319 2.25 -18.71 12.05
C GLU A 319 0.78 -19.08 11.87
N GLN A 320 -0.13 -18.34 12.52
CA GLN A 320 -1.57 -18.50 12.33
C GLN A 320 -1.98 -17.95 10.96
N LEU A 321 -1.55 -16.73 10.61
CA LEU A 321 -1.84 -16.12 9.30
C LEU A 321 -1.32 -16.98 8.14
N GLY A 322 -0.13 -17.56 8.28
CA GLY A 322 0.43 -18.46 7.29
C GLY A 322 -0.40 -19.74 7.09
N ARG A 323 -0.96 -20.30 8.18
CA ARG A 323 -1.90 -21.43 8.07
C ARG A 323 -3.20 -21.02 7.40
N GLU A 324 -3.80 -19.92 7.83
CA GLU A 324 -5.05 -19.37 7.26
C GLU A 324 -4.91 -19.08 5.77
N THR A 325 -3.79 -18.49 5.36
CA THR A 325 -3.41 -18.23 3.95
C THR A 325 -3.36 -19.53 3.14
N CYS A 326 -2.66 -20.57 3.64
CA CYS A 326 -2.59 -21.86 2.96
C CYS A 326 -3.94 -22.59 2.93
N GLU A 327 -4.75 -22.46 3.98
CA GLU A 327 -6.09 -23.04 4.07
C GLU A 327 -7.07 -22.36 3.11
N ALA A 328 -6.99 -21.04 2.96
CA ALA A 328 -7.80 -20.28 2.01
C ALA A 328 -7.58 -20.76 0.56
N VAL A 329 -6.33 -21.01 0.16
CA VAL A 329 -6.00 -21.62 -1.15
C VAL A 329 -6.67 -22.98 -1.32
N ARG A 330 -6.58 -23.85 -0.31
CA ARG A 330 -7.18 -25.19 -0.35
C ARG A 330 -8.70 -25.13 -0.38
N ALA A 331 -9.30 -24.17 0.30
CA ALA A 331 -10.74 -23.94 0.31
C ALA A 331 -11.21 -23.46 -1.08
N ALA A 332 -10.56 -22.44 -1.64
CA ALA A 332 -10.84 -21.92 -2.98
C ALA A 332 -10.71 -22.99 -4.06
N TRP A 333 -9.67 -23.83 -4.01
CA TRP A 333 -9.54 -24.96 -4.92
C TRP A 333 -10.72 -25.95 -4.83
N LYS A 334 -11.12 -26.31 -3.60
CA LYS A 334 -12.24 -27.24 -3.39
C LYS A 334 -13.56 -26.65 -3.87
N GLU A 335 -13.78 -25.36 -3.67
CA GLU A 335 -14.95 -24.64 -4.16
C GLU A 335 -15.02 -24.68 -5.69
N LEU A 336 -13.96 -24.24 -6.37
CA LEU A 336 -13.88 -24.27 -7.83
C LEU A 336 -14.06 -25.68 -8.40
N ALA A 337 -13.41 -26.69 -7.79
CA ALA A 337 -13.62 -28.08 -8.18
C ALA A 337 -15.07 -28.53 -7.95
N GLY A 338 -15.72 -28.08 -6.87
CA GLY A 338 -17.13 -28.35 -6.61
C GLY A 338 -18.07 -27.74 -7.65
N GLU A 339 -17.80 -26.50 -8.07
CA GLU A 339 -18.56 -25.82 -9.13
C GLU A 339 -18.44 -26.54 -10.47
N VAL A 340 -17.21 -26.88 -10.88
CA VAL A 340 -16.96 -27.62 -12.13
C VAL A 340 -17.67 -28.97 -12.09
N ARG A 341 -17.58 -29.68 -10.96
CA ARG A 341 -18.30 -30.95 -10.77
C ARG A 341 -19.80 -30.76 -10.98
N SER A 342 -20.39 -29.77 -10.30
CA SER A 342 -21.82 -29.49 -10.36
C SER A 342 -22.27 -29.13 -11.78
N TRP A 343 -21.44 -28.38 -12.52
CA TRP A 343 -21.67 -28.08 -13.93
C TRP A 343 -21.60 -29.34 -14.80
N MET A 344 -20.57 -30.17 -14.64
CA MET A 344 -20.42 -31.44 -15.36
C MET A 344 -21.60 -32.39 -15.09
N GLU A 345 -22.10 -32.42 -13.86
CA GLU A 345 -23.26 -33.20 -13.47
C GLU A 345 -24.60 -32.67 -14.05
N LYS A 346 -24.66 -31.42 -14.49
CA LYS A 346 -25.85 -30.90 -15.19
C LYS A 346 -25.82 -31.26 -16.68
N ILE A 347 -24.64 -31.26 -17.29
CA ILE A 347 -24.49 -31.49 -18.74
C ILE A 347 -24.32 -32.97 -19.12
N SER A 348 -23.80 -33.79 -18.21
CA SER A 348 -23.52 -35.20 -18.47
C SER A 348 -24.64 -36.06 -17.90
N GLY A 349 -25.31 -36.87 -18.73
CA GLY A 349 -26.31 -37.84 -18.27
C GLY A 349 -25.71 -38.87 -17.29
N PRO A 350 -26.54 -39.60 -16.52
CA PRO A 350 -26.08 -40.64 -15.58
C PRO A 350 -25.19 -41.70 -16.24
N GLU A 351 -25.40 -41.90 -17.54
CA GLU A 351 -24.81 -42.93 -18.39
C GLU A 351 -23.32 -42.66 -18.70
N VAL A 352 -22.91 -41.39 -18.66
CA VAL A 352 -21.51 -40.95 -18.83
C VAL A 352 -20.73 -41.15 -17.53
N ARG A 353 -21.42 -41.25 -16.38
CA ARG A 353 -20.81 -41.39 -15.06
C ARG A 353 -20.66 -42.87 -14.71
N GLY A 354 -19.57 -43.48 -15.19
CA GLY A 354 -19.20 -44.83 -14.81
C GLY A 354 -18.97 -44.98 -13.29
N SER A 355 -18.93 -46.21 -12.79
CA SER A 355 -18.81 -46.54 -11.36
C SER A 355 -17.58 -45.94 -10.65
N GLY A 356 -16.55 -45.52 -11.40
CA GLY A 356 -15.34 -44.89 -10.88
C GLY A 356 -15.37 -43.37 -10.74
N TRP A 357 -16.41 -42.69 -11.26
CA TRP A 357 -16.48 -41.22 -11.33
C TRP A 357 -16.22 -40.54 -9.99
N ASP A 358 -16.98 -40.91 -8.96
CA ASP A 358 -16.88 -40.31 -7.62
C ASP A 358 -15.54 -40.56 -6.95
N ARG A 359 -14.90 -41.70 -7.24
CA ARG A 359 -13.59 -42.04 -6.67
C ARG A 359 -12.50 -41.19 -7.33
N LEU A 360 -12.51 -41.10 -8.66
CA LEU A 360 -11.53 -40.31 -9.42
C LEU A 360 -11.67 -38.83 -9.12
N TRP A 361 -12.90 -38.30 -9.09
CA TRP A 361 -13.13 -36.89 -8.78
C TRP A 361 -12.64 -36.53 -7.38
N ARG A 362 -12.98 -37.35 -6.37
CA ARG A 362 -12.52 -37.11 -4.99
C ARG A 362 -10.99 -37.11 -4.90
N HIS A 363 -10.32 -38.00 -5.62
CA HIS A 363 -8.86 -38.04 -5.63
C HIS A 363 -8.24 -36.80 -6.30
N ALA A 364 -8.77 -36.37 -7.45
CA ALA A 364 -8.27 -35.18 -8.15
C ALA A 364 -8.57 -33.89 -7.37
N ALA A 365 -9.75 -33.78 -6.76
CA ALA A 365 -10.17 -32.59 -6.02
C ALA A 365 -9.55 -32.52 -4.61
N SER A 366 -9.11 -33.64 -4.02
CA SER A 366 -8.57 -33.65 -2.65
C SER A 366 -7.25 -32.90 -2.52
N THR A 367 -6.48 -32.79 -3.61
CA THR A 367 -5.15 -32.19 -3.61
C THR A 367 -5.08 -31.12 -4.68
N CYS A 368 -4.84 -29.87 -4.27
CA CYS A 368 -4.54 -28.81 -5.22
C CYS A 368 -3.20 -29.13 -5.91
N PRO A 369 -3.09 -29.02 -7.25
CA PRO A 369 -1.83 -29.22 -7.95
C PRO A 369 -0.78 -28.15 -7.62
N LEU A 370 -1.20 -27.05 -7.00
CA LEU A 370 -0.37 -25.95 -6.55
C LEU A 370 -0.25 -25.99 -5.02
N GLU A 371 0.98 -26.08 -4.55
CA GLU A 371 1.35 -26.05 -3.14
C GLU A 371 1.54 -24.61 -2.65
N PRO A 372 0.75 -24.16 -1.66
CA PRO A 372 0.94 -22.87 -1.03
C PRO A 372 2.06 -22.94 0.02
N THR A 373 3.04 -22.05 -0.11
CA THR A 373 4.17 -21.91 0.82
C THR A 373 4.28 -20.49 1.33
N TRP A 374 4.78 -20.31 2.55
CA TRP A 374 5.05 -18.99 3.12
C TRP A 374 6.32 -18.99 3.96
N ALA A 375 6.91 -17.80 4.09
CA ALA A 375 8.03 -17.52 4.98
C ALA A 375 7.88 -16.12 5.56
N ALA A 376 8.45 -15.87 6.74
CA ALA A 376 8.47 -14.53 7.31
C ALA A 376 9.84 -14.21 7.90
N MET A 377 10.26 -12.94 7.77
CA MET A 377 11.54 -12.43 8.26
C MET A 377 11.30 -11.13 9.04
N PRO A 378 11.95 -10.92 10.20
CA PRO A 378 11.83 -9.66 10.93
C PRO A 378 12.39 -8.52 10.07
N TRP A 379 11.76 -7.35 10.14
CA TRP A 379 12.37 -6.15 9.58
C TRP A 379 13.57 -5.79 10.44
N PRO A 380 14.81 -5.89 9.93
CA PRO A 380 15.98 -5.74 10.77
C PRO A 380 16.04 -4.33 11.36
N VAL A 381 16.39 -4.26 12.64
CA VAL A 381 16.76 -2.99 13.27
C VAL A 381 18.16 -2.66 12.77
N LEU A 382 18.27 -1.75 11.80
CA LEU A 382 19.57 -1.24 11.39
C LEU A 382 20.19 -0.52 12.58
N GLU A 383 21.37 -0.98 13.02
CA GLU A 383 22.20 -0.22 13.97
C GLU A 383 22.47 1.18 13.41
N GLN A 384 22.74 2.17 14.26
CA GLN A 384 23.04 3.53 13.80
C GLN A 384 24.20 3.50 12.79
N GLN A 385 23.88 3.57 11.50
CA GLN A 385 24.85 3.55 10.43
C GLN A 385 25.48 4.94 10.27
N SER A 386 26.26 5.36 11.25
CA SER A 386 27.09 6.57 11.16
C SER A 386 28.28 6.40 10.20
N GLN A 387 28.42 5.24 9.55
CA GLN A 387 29.56 4.90 8.71
C GLN A 387 29.20 4.58 7.25
N TYR A 388 27.92 4.38 6.94
CA TYR A 388 27.45 4.14 5.57
C TYR A 388 26.83 5.41 4.99
N TYR A 389 27.68 6.41 4.78
CA TYR A 389 27.32 7.52 3.91
C TYR A 389 27.48 7.06 2.48
N TRP A 390 26.41 7.16 1.70
CA TRP A 390 26.55 7.14 0.25
C TRP A 390 27.30 8.42 -0.10
N SER A 391 28.60 8.29 -0.36
CA SER A 391 29.45 9.36 -0.91
C SER A 391 29.00 9.62 -2.34
N GLY A 392 27.94 10.39 -2.46
CA GLY A 392 27.25 10.82 -3.68
C GLY A 392 26.23 11.86 -3.23
N GLY A 393 25.82 12.76 -4.11
CA GLY A 393 24.78 13.73 -3.75
C GLY A 393 23.62 12.96 -3.10
N ALA A 394 23.35 13.23 -1.83
CA ALA A 394 22.26 12.59 -1.09
C ALA A 394 20.93 12.76 -1.84
N LEU A 395 20.91 13.77 -2.71
CA LEU A 395 19.89 14.11 -3.66
C LEU A 395 20.45 13.72 -5.05
N PRO A 396 20.17 12.50 -5.55
CA PRO A 396 20.76 11.97 -6.79
C PRO A 396 20.51 12.83 -8.05
N PHE A 397 19.70 13.87 -7.92
CA PHE A 397 19.18 14.69 -9.00
C PHE A 397 19.38 16.20 -8.83
N GLN A 398 20.09 16.66 -7.80
CA GLN A 398 20.53 18.05 -7.73
C GLN A 398 21.79 18.26 -8.58
N GLU A 399 21.82 19.32 -9.39
CA GLU A 399 23.10 19.88 -9.85
C GLU A 399 23.85 20.36 -8.60
N ILE A 400 24.95 19.70 -8.30
CA ILE A 400 25.82 20.07 -7.19
C ILE A 400 26.53 21.37 -7.62
N GLU A 401 25.94 22.52 -7.32
CA GLU A 401 26.66 23.81 -7.43
C GLU A 401 27.77 23.92 -6.35
N GLN A 402 27.74 23.07 -5.31
CA GLN A 402 28.67 23.13 -4.19
C GLN A 402 29.67 21.99 -4.20
N ARG A 403 30.95 22.32 -4.44
CA ARG A 403 32.07 21.37 -4.39
C ARG A 403 32.00 20.51 -3.11
N PRO A 404 32.12 19.18 -3.20
CA PRO A 404 32.19 18.32 -2.01
C PRO A 404 33.35 18.77 -1.11
N SER A 405 33.20 18.53 0.20
CA SER A 405 34.25 18.88 1.16
C SER A 405 35.58 18.21 0.78
N PRO A 406 36.74 18.79 1.16
CA PRO A 406 38.03 18.16 0.88
C PRO A 406 38.13 16.70 1.38
N GLY A 407 37.47 16.39 2.50
CA GLY A 407 37.41 15.03 3.05
C GLY A 407 36.57 14.08 2.19
N ASP A 408 35.40 14.52 1.71
CA ASP A 408 34.57 13.70 0.81
C ASP A 408 35.26 13.49 -0.54
N ARG A 409 36.01 14.49 -1.02
CA ARG A 409 36.80 14.41 -2.25
C ARG A 409 37.92 13.38 -2.13
N GLU A 410 38.62 13.33 -1.00
CA GLU A 410 39.65 12.32 -0.74
C GLU A 410 39.06 10.90 -0.68
N ILE A 411 37.87 10.74 -0.09
CA ILE A 411 37.16 9.45 -0.04
C ILE A 411 36.70 9.01 -1.45
N LEU A 412 36.20 9.93 -2.26
CA LEU A 412 35.81 9.68 -3.65
C LEU A 412 37.00 9.32 -4.54
N GLU A 413 38.14 9.99 -4.36
CA GLU A 413 39.38 9.73 -5.10
C GLU A 413 40.00 8.37 -4.73
N ARG A 414 39.85 7.91 -3.48
CA ARG A 414 40.30 6.57 -3.05
C ARG A 414 39.46 5.39 -3.58
N ARG A 415 38.27 5.66 -4.12
CA ARG A 415 37.32 4.65 -4.62
C ARG A 415 37.22 4.58 -6.14
N ARG A 416 37.91 5.45 -6.87
CA ARG A 416 38.23 5.29 -8.30
C ARG A 416 39.54 4.53 -8.44
#